data_AF-A0A1R1CHA0-F1
#
_entry.id   AF-A0A1R1CHA0-F1
#
_cell.length_a   1.000
_cell.length_b   1.000
_cell.length_c   1.000
_cell.angle_alpha   90.00
_cell.angle_beta   90.00
_cell.angle_gamma   90.00
#
_symmetry.space_group_name_H-M   'P 1'
#
loop_
_entity.id
_entity.type
_entity.pdbx_description
1 polymer ?
#
loop_
_entity_poly.entity_id
_entity_poly.type
_entity_poly.pdbx_seq_one_letter_code
_entity_poly.pdbx_strand_id
1 'polypeptide(L)' 'MENETKNLHETLSSRAEVTPASPINPLFEDAQRIEGGGTPKKIVWNTLPTGIRVIGYIITALVIGMLLFALSTNYL' A
#
# COMPACT_ATOMS: atom_id res chain seq x y z
N MET A 1 0.73 6.62 -52.79
CA MET A 1 1.83 6.52 -51.81
C MET A 1 1.19 6.35 -50.45
N GLU A 2 1.55 5.24 -49.84
CA GLU A 2 0.98 4.61 -48.65
C GLU A 2 1.16 5.50 -47.41
N ASN A 3 0.08 5.73 -46.66
CA ASN A 3 0.11 6.53 -45.44
C ASN A 3 0.35 5.55 -44.27
N GLU A 4 1.63 5.32 -43.96
CA GLU A 4 2.04 4.47 -42.84
C GLU A 4 1.57 5.08 -41.52
N THR A 5 0.43 4.62 -41.01
CA THR A 5 0.02 4.79 -39.63
C THR A 5 1.02 4.07 -38.74
N LYS A 6 2.04 4.80 -38.26
CA LYS A 6 2.92 4.34 -37.19
C LYS A 6 2.09 4.12 -35.94
N ASN A 7 1.73 2.86 -35.70
CA ASN A 7 1.22 2.35 -34.43
C ASN A 7 2.28 2.58 -33.36
N LEU A 8 2.25 3.75 -32.73
CA LEU A 8 3.02 4.04 -31.53
C LEU A 8 2.38 3.26 -30.39
N HIS A 9 2.99 2.13 -30.03
CA HIS A 9 2.63 1.35 -28.85
C HIS A 9 2.69 2.25 -27.60
N GLU A 10 1.56 2.36 -26.91
CA GLU A 10 1.36 3.16 -25.68
C GLU A 10 2.05 2.55 -24.44
N THR A 11 3.02 1.67 -24.62
CA THR A 11 3.72 0.93 -23.56
C THR A 11 5.22 1.21 -23.52
N LEU A 12 5.65 2.33 -24.09
CA LEU A 12 6.97 2.87 -23.78
C LEU A 12 6.97 3.36 -22.34
N SER A 13 7.42 2.47 -21.45
CA SER A 13 7.85 2.77 -20.09
C SER A 13 9.01 3.76 -20.16
N SER A 14 8.64 5.03 -20.29
CA SER A 14 9.50 6.15 -19.96
C SER A 14 9.67 6.08 -18.45
N ARG A 15 10.77 5.46 -18.02
CA ARG A 15 11.36 5.69 -16.72
C ARG A 15 11.50 7.20 -16.60
N ALA A 16 10.53 7.84 -15.93
CA ALA A 16 10.51 9.26 -15.72
C ALA A 16 11.81 9.63 -15.00
N GLU A 17 12.74 10.22 -15.75
CA GLU A 17 13.81 11.02 -15.18
C GLU A 17 13.15 12.08 -14.30
N VAL A 18 13.29 11.89 -12.99
CA VAL A 18 12.83 12.84 -11.98
C VAL A 18 13.66 14.11 -12.16
N THR A 19 13.19 15.02 -13.00
CA THR A 19 13.71 16.39 -13.11
C THR A 19 13.34 17.11 -11.82
N PRO A 20 14.30 17.56 -10.98
CA PRO A 20 13.97 18.10 -9.67
C PRO A 20 13.75 19.62 -9.79
N ALA A 21 12.67 20.07 -10.42
CA ALA A 21 12.28 21.50 -10.37
C ALA A 21 10.89 21.78 -10.98
N SER A 22 9.84 21.08 -10.57
CA SER A 22 8.47 21.57 -10.82
C SER A 22 7.67 21.53 -9.53
N PRO A 23 7.07 22.64 -9.07
CA PRO A 23 6.18 22.61 -7.92
C PRO A 23 5.00 21.75 -8.31
N ILE A 24 4.92 20.55 -7.72
CA ILE A 24 3.81 19.62 -7.90
C ILE A 24 2.55 20.39 -7.55
N ASN A 25 1.71 20.65 -8.54
CA ASN A 25 0.45 21.34 -8.36
C ASN A 25 -0.42 20.45 -7.45
N PRO A 26 -0.93 20.95 -6.30
CA PRO A 26 -1.65 20.12 -5.32
C PRO A 26 -2.87 19.40 -5.91
N LEU A 27 -3.41 19.89 -7.03
CA LEU A 27 -4.49 19.26 -7.77
C LEU A 27 -4.12 17.86 -8.32
N PHE A 28 -2.86 17.66 -8.73
CA PHE A 28 -2.39 16.37 -9.26
C PHE A 28 -2.03 15.37 -8.16
N GLU A 29 -1.72 15.84 -6.95
CA GLU A 29 -1.46 14.96 -5.80
C GLU A 29 -2.73 14.24 -5.37
N ASP A 30 -3.87 14.95 -5.31
CA ASP A 30 -5.15 14.33 -4.97
C ASP A 30 -5.64 13.39 -6.07
N ALA A 31 -5.40 13.72 -7.35
CA ALA A 31 -5.71 12.81 -8.46
C ALA A 31 -4.90 11.50 -8.38
N GLN A 32 -3.59 11.57 -8.12
CA GLN A 32 -2.75 10.37 -7.95
C GLN A 32 -3.11 9.55 -6.70
N ARG A 33 -3.63 10.19 -5.66
CA ARG A 33 -4.17 9.49 -4.48
C ARG A 33 -5.45 8.73 -4.80
N ILE A 34 -6.31 9.27 -5.65
CA ILE A 34 -7.54 8.60 -6.09
C ILE A 34 -7.23 7.43 -7.04
N GLU A 35 -6.23 7.58 -7.92
CA GLU A 35 -5.80 6.57 -8.88
C GLU A 35 -4.89 5.47 -8.29
N GLY A 36 -4.52 5.58 -7.01
CA GLY A 36 -3.66 4.61 -6.34
C GLY A 36 -2.17 4.69 -6.70
N GLY A 37 -1.76 5.71 -7.46
CA GLY A 37 -0.37 5.95 -7.88
C GLY A 37 0.46 6.79 -6.90
N GLY A 38 -0.14 7.33 -5.84
CA GLY A 38 0.55 8.10 -4.82
C GLY A 38 1.55 7.28 -3.98
N THR A 39 2.55 7.94 -3.40
CA THR A 39 3.52 7.27 -2.52
C THR A 39 2.80 6.56 -1.36
N PRO A 40 3.17 5.30 -1.03
CA PRO A 40 2.49 4.55 0.02
C PRO A 40 2.59 5.31 1.35
N LYS A 41 1.44 5.72 1.88
CA LYS A 41 1.37 6.44 3.15
C LYS A 41 1.70 5.46 4.28
N LYS A 42 2.62 5.85 5.16
CA LYS A 42 2.93 5.07 6.37
C LYS A 42 1.64 4.81 7.15
N ILE A 43 1.38 3.54 7.47
CA ILE A 43 0.23 3.16 8.29
C ILE A 43 0.42 3.76 9.68
N VAL A 44 -0.46 4.69 10.03
CA VAL A 44 -0.50 5.27 11.38
C VAL A 44 -1.41 4.38 12.22
N TRP A 45 -0.81 3.51 13.04
CA TRP A 45 -1.55 2.56 13.87
C TRP A 45 -2.58 3.24 14.80
N ASN A 46 -2.29 4.48 15.23
CA ASN A 46 -3.18 5.29 16.05
C ASN A 46 -4.40 5.88 15.31
N THR A 47 -4.50 5.76 13.99
CA THR A 47 -5.68 6.19 13.22
C THR A 47 -6.58 5.03 12.79
N LEU A 48 -6.24 3.79 13.16
CA LEU A 48 -7.07 2.63 12.82
C LEU A 48 -8.44 2.72 13.52
N PRO A 49 -9.56 2.42 12.83
CA PRO A 49 -10.87 2.31 13.46
C PRO A 49 -10.87 1.35 14.64
N THR A 50 -11.65 1.68 15.68
CA THR A 50 -11.72 0.90 16.93
C THR A 50 -12.07 -0.58 16.67
N GLY A 51 -12.97 -0.87 15.74
CA GLY A 51 -13.36 -2.24 15.40
C GLY A 51 -12.19 -3.11 14.90
N ILE A 52 -11.32 -2.55 14.05
CA ILE A 52 -10.14 -3.28 13.52
C ILE A 52 -9.15 -3.57 14.65
N ARG A 53 -8.99 -2.64 15.59
CA ARG A 53 -8.12 -2.85 16.76
C ARG A 53 -8.62 -3.99 17.64
N VAL A 54 -9.94 -4.03 17.89
CA VAL A 54 -10.57 -5.09 18.70
C VAL A 54 -10.34 -6.47 18.07
N ILE A 55 -10.54 -6.61 16.75
CA ILE A 55 -10.27 -7.87 16.05
C ILE A 55 -8.80 -8.27 16.21
N GLY A 56 -7.87 -7.32 16.05
CA GLY A 56 -6.45 -7.54 16.27
C GLY A 56 -6.15 -8.09 17.67
N TYR A 57 -6.70 -7.48 18.72
CA TYR A 57 -6.51 -7.94 20.10
C TYR A 57 -7.06 -9.34 20.35
N ILE A 58 -8.21 -9.69 19.78
CA ILE A 58 -8.80 -11.04 19.91
C ILE A 58 -7.86 -12.08 19.32
N ILE A 59 -7.38 -11.84 18.10
CA ILE A 59 -6.47 -12.77 17.41
C ILE A 59 -5.17 -12.90 18.20
N THR A 60 -4.58 -11.79 18.66
CA THR A 60 -3.35 -11.80 19.47
C THR A 60 -3.55 -12.59 20.76
N ALA A 61 -4.67 -12.39 21.47
CA ALA A 61 -4.98 -13.13 22.69
C ALA A 61 -5.10 -14.64 22.44
N LEU A 62 -5.72 -15.03 21.33
CA LEU A 62 -5.88 -16.44 20.96
C LEU A 62 -4.53 -17.09 20.65
N VAL A 63 -3.66 -16.43 19.89
CA VAL A 63 -2.30 -16.92 19.59
C VAL A 63 -1.48 -17.08 20.87
N ILE A 64 -1.53 -16.09 21.77
CA ILE A 64 -0.84 -16.18 23.07
C ILE A 64 -1.39 -17.34 23.89
N GLY A 65 -2.72 -17.51 23.94
CA GLY A 65 -3.36 -18.63 24.63
C GLY A 65 -2.92 -19.99 24.09
N MET A 66 -2.89 -20.15 22.76
CA MET A 66 -2.41 -21.38 22.12
C MET A 66 -0.92 -21.63 22.40
N LEU A 67 -0.10 -20.58 22.39
CA LEU A 67 1.33 -20.69 22.71
C LEU A 67 1.54 -21.17 24.15
N LEU A 68 0.85 -20.55 25.11
CA LEU A 68 0.92 -20.94 26.52
C LEU A 68 0.42 -22.37 26.74
N PHE A 69 -0.68 -22.74 26.07
CA PHE A 69 -1.19 -24.11 26.11
C PHE A 69 -0.17 -25.11 25.57
N ALA A 70 0.39 -24.86 24.39
CA ALA A 70 1.38 -25.73 23.77
C ALA A 70 2.63 -25.89 24.65
N LEU A 71 3.14 -24.81 25.25
CA LEU A 71 4.26 -24.88 26.19
C LEU A 71 3.87 -25.68 27.44
N SER A 72 2.69 -25.44 28.02
CA SER A 72 2.23 -26.17 29.21
C SER A 72 2.12 -27.67 28.97
N THR A 73 1.74 -28.10 27.77
CA THR A 73 1.63 -29.53 27.41
C THR A 73 2.95 -30.17 27.02
N ASN A 74 3.99 -29.38 26.70
CA ASN A 74 5.30 -29.90 26.29
C ASN A 74 6.26 -30.05 27.48
N TYR A 75 6.02 -29.29 28.56
CA TYR A 75 6.80 -29.34 29.80
C TYR A 75 6.11 -30.13 30.93
N LEU A 76 4.95 -30.73 30.67
CA LEU A 76 4.23 -31.65 31.56
C LEU A 76 4.33 -33.08 31.02
#